data_AF-A0A1G6SHL0-F1
#
_entry.id   AF-A0A1G6SHL0-F1
#
_cell.length_a   1.000
_cell.length_b   1.000
_cell.length_c   1.000
_cell.angle_alpha   90.00
_cell.angle_beta   90.00
_cell.angle_gamma   90.00
#
_symmetry.space_group_name_H-M   'P 1'
#
loop_
_entity.id
_entity.type
_entity.pdbx_description
1 polymer ?
#
loop_
_entity_poly.entity_id
_entity_poly.type
_entity_poly.pdbx_seq_one_letter_code
_entity_poly.pdbx_strand_id
1 'polypeptide(L)'
;MKTEIDGGFSTALSPEALPPVLTESHGYPDAGGLGPSGGPPESGPPPGNVEQWIREAIKTLRANGISVTEDDVDEIWTIIEQESGGDPHAINDWDSNAARGTPSKGLMQCIDPTFQVYKLAGHDDIYDPVDNIIACVRYTFDRYGGFEGHPGLRSTAVDACLR
;
A
#
# COMPACT_ATOMS: atom_id res chain seq x y z
N MET A 1 -31.38 64.18 13.04
CA MET A 1 -31.02 62.84 12.49
C MET A 1 -30.74 61.91 13.65
N LYS A 2 -31.40 60.74 13.66
CA LYS A 2 -31.19 59.51 14.46
C LYS A 2 -31.74 59.47 15.92
N THR A 3 -33.02 59.10 16.06
CA THR A 3 -33.56 57.74 16.40
C THR A 3 -32.69 56.88 17.36
N GLU A 4 -33.07 56.67 18.63
CA GLU A 4 -34.02 55.69 19.26
C GLU A 4 -33.29 54.44 19.83
N ILE A 5 -33.31 54.25 21.16
CA ILE A 5 -34.07 53.28 22.01
C ILE A 5 -33.32 51.95 22.30
N ASP A 6 -33.42 51.57 23.58
CA ASP A 6 -32.82 50.50 24.36
C ASP A 6 -33.12 49.04 23.96
N GLY A 7 -32.28 48.12 24.47
CA GLY A 7 -32.72 46.81 24.98
C GLY A 7 -31.93 45.60 24.49
N GLY A 8 -31.36 44.79 25.40
CA GLY A 8 -30.91 43.42 25.07
C GLY A 8 -29.87 42.78 25.99
N PHE A 9 -30.36 42.13 27.04
CA PHE A 9 -29.68 41.28 28.03
C PHE A 9 -29.13 39.96 27.43
N SER A 10 -27.93 39.50 27.84
CA SER A 10 -27.61 38.11 28.26
C SER A 10 -26.08 37.88 28.31
N THR A 11 -25.50 37.83 29.51
CA THR A 11 -24.12 37.42 29.75
C THR A 11 -24.10 35.92 30.07
N ALA A 12 -23.36 35.16 29.26
CA ALA A 12 -23.20 33.72 29.39
C ALA A 12 -22.43 33.34 30.67
N LEU A 13 -22.91 32.28 31.30
CA LEU A 13 -22.31 31.55 32.42
C LEU A 13 -21.11 30.73 31.94
N SER A 14 -19.99 30.80 32.66
CA SER A 14 -19.15 29.64 33.01
C SER A 14 -18.03 30.06 33.98
N PRO A 15 -18.00 29.49 35.18
CA PRO A 15 -16.74 29.24 35.88
C PRO A 15 -16.61 27.73 36.17
N GLU A 16 -15.38 27.21 36.11
CA GLU A 16 -14.69 26.64 37.28
C GLU A 16 -13.36 26.00 36.84
N ALA A 17 -12.35 26.21 37.67
CA ALA A 17 -10.95 25.89 37.46
C ALA A 17 -10.58 24.50 38.03
N LEU A 18 -9.31 24.11 37.78
CA LEU A 18 -8.35 23.33 38.60
C LEU A 18 -7.62 22.24 37.76
N PRO A 19 -6.45 21.72 38.18
CA PRO A 19 -5.12 22.35 38.40
C PRO A 19 -3.99 21.53 37.70
N PRO A 20 -2.66 21.81 37.85
CA PRO A 20 -1.60 21.19 37.04
C PRO A 20 -1.04 19.88 37.65
N VAL A 21 -0.67 18.91 36.80
CA VAL A 21 0.09 17.71 37.21
C VAL A 21 1.18 17.39 36.18
N LEU A 22 2.44 17.43 36.64
CA LEU A 22 3.56 16.68 36.08
C LEU A 22 3.56 15.30 36.76
N THR A 23 3.63 14.21 35.98
CA THR A 23 4.48 13.02 36.19
C THR A 23 3.88 11.71 35.64
N GLU A 24 4.79 10.87 35.15
CA GLU A 24 4.73 9.42 34.88
C GLU A 24 4.21 8.90 33.53
N SER A 25 5.20 8.62 32.66
CA SER A 25 5.33 7.43 31.80
C SER A 25 4.05 6.68 31.45
N HIS A 26 3.38 7.13 30.40
CA HIS A 26 2.47 6.28 29.65
C HIS A 26 3.17 5.85 28.36
N GLY A 27 3.78 4.67 28.41
CA GLY A 27 4.28 4.00 27.22
C GLY A 27 3.12 3.75 26.26
N TYR A 28 3.17 4.41 25.11
CA TYR A 28 2.42 4.05 23.92
C TYR A 28 3.44 3.77 22.81
N PRO A 29 3.53 2.53 22.29
CA PRO A 29 4.32 2.26 21.09
C PRO A 29 3.50 2.71 19.88
N ASP A 30 3.70 3.95 19.40
CA ASP A 30 3.05 4.40 18.17
C ASP A 30 3.98 4.18 16.97
N ALA A 31 4.05 2.92 16.53
CA ALA A 31 4.43 2.59 15.16
C ALA A 31 3.19 2.84 14.30
N GLY A 32 3.02 4.09 13.86
CA GLY A 32 1.85 4.54 13.12
C GLY A 32 1.61 3.73 11.84
N GLY A 33 0.38 3.24 11.67
CA GLY A 33 -0.32 3.20 10.39
C GLY A 33 0.25 2.43 9.20
N LEU A 34 1.20 1.51 9.35
CA LEU A 34 1.75 0.76 8.20
C LEU A 34 0.99 -0.52 7.87
N GLY A 35 -0.17 -0.80 8.47
CA GLY A 35 -0.87 -2.07 8.24
C GLY A 35 -0.11 -3.30 8.78
N PRO A 36 -0.66 -4.52 8.58
CA PRO A 36 -0.16 -5.74 9.21
C PRO A 36 1.24 -6.16 8.78
N SER A 37 1.70 -5.81 7.58
CA SER A 37 3.05 -6.14 7.13
C SER A 37 4.13 -5.19 7.66
N GLY A 38 3.77 -4.10 8.35
CA GLY A 38 4.74 -3.16 8.90
C GLY A 38 5.56 -2.43 7.82
N GLY A 39 6.73 -1.91 8.21
CA GLY A 39 7.71 -1.31 7.30
C GLY A 39 8.68 -2.36 6.71
N PRO A 40 9.46 -1.97 5.68
CA PRO A 40 10.44 -2.85 5.05
C PRO A 40 11.49 -3.31 6.06
N PRO A 41 12.14 -4.46 5.81
CA PRO A 41 13.21 -4.94 6.67
C PRO A 41 14.38 -3.93 6.71
N GLU A 42 14.94 -3.73 7.91
CA GLU A 42 16.01 -2.76 8.21
C GLU A 42 17.37 -3.09 7.58
N SER A 43 17.53 -4.25 6.92
CA SER A 43 18.84 -4.75 6.49
C SER A 43 18.86 -5.36 5.08
N GLY A 44 19.67 -4.72 4.22
CA GLY A 44 20.23 -5.28 2.99
C GLY A 44 19.49 -4.86 1.72
N PRO A 45 20.20 -4.36 0.67
CA PRO A 45 19.60 -4.30 -0.65
C PRO A 45 19.24 -5.72 -1.08
N PRO A 46 18.05 -5.92 -1.67
CA PRO A 46 17.61 -7.23 -2.14
C PRO A 46 18.66 -7.81 -3.11
N PRO A 47 19.13 -9.05 -2.90
CA PRO A 47 19.99 -9.70 -3.87
C PRO A 47 19.14 -10.09 -5.08
N GLY A 48 19.28 -9.40 -6.21
CA GLY A 48 18.69 -9.87 -7.45
C GLY A 48 18.60 -8.87 -8.57
N ASN A 49 18.42 -9.42 -9.76
CA ASN A 49 18.04 -8.71 -10.97
C ASN A 49 16.52 -8.84 -11.10
N VAL A 50 15.79 -7.72 -11.24
CA VAL A 50 14.32 -7.69 -11.32
C VAL A 50 13.77 -8.73 -12.31
N GLU A 51 14.46 -8.95 -13.43
CA GLU A 51 14.09 -9.96 -14.43
C GLU A 51 14.05 -11.40 -13.86
N GLN A 52 14.98 -11.73 -12.95
CA GLN A 52 15.02 -13.05 -12.31
C GLN A 52 13.81 -13.26 -11.39
N TRP A 53 13.44 -12.23 -10.61
CA TRP A 53 12.26 -12.30 -9.74
C TRP A 53 10.97 -12.44 -10.55
N ILE A 54 10.86 -11.72 -11.67
CA ILE A 54 9.72 -11.87 -12.59
C ILE A 54 9.62 -13.31 -13.09
N ARG A 55 10.71 -13.87 -13.62
CA ARG A 55 10.71 -15.25 -14.15
C ARG A 55 10.42 -16.30 -13.06
N GLU A 56 10.91 -16.07 -11.84
CA GLU A 56 10.61 -16.94 -10.70
C GLU A 56 9.12 -16.88 -10.33
N ALA A 57 8.55 -15.68 -10.25
CA ALA A 57 7.12 -15.50 -10.01
C ALA A 57 6.28 -16.15 -11.12
N ILE A 58 6.62 -15.94 -12.41
CA ILE A 58 5.98 -16.58 -13.57
C ILE A 58 5.96 -18.10 -13.40
N LYS A 59 7.11 -18.70 -13.06
CA LYS A 59 7.23 -20.15 -12.85
C LYS A 59 6.29 -20.63 -11.74
N THR A 60 6.24 -19.93 -10.61
CA THR A 60 5.38 -20.26 -9.47
C THR A 60 3.90 -20.08 -9.81
N LEU A 61 3.53 -18.99 -10.48
CA LEU A 61 2.16 -18.72 -10.93
C LEU A 61 1.64 -19.79 -11.89
N ARG A 62 2.47 -20.20 -12.86
CA ARG A 62 2.15 -21.28 -13.80
C ARG A 62 1.97 -22.62 -13.11
N ALA A 63 2.82 -22.93 -12.11
CA ALA A 63 2.66 -24.13 -11.30
C ALA A 63 1.34 -24.15 -10.49
N ASN A 64 0.76 -22.98 -10.24
CA ASN A 64 -0.52 -22.80 -9.56
C ASN A 64 -1.71 -22.57 -10.52
N GLY A 65 -1.53 -22.82 -11.83
CA GLY A 65 -2.61 -22.77 -12.82
C GLY A 65 -2.98 -21.39 -13.33
N ILE A 66 -2.18 -20.35 -13.04
CA ILE A 66 -2.33 -19.03 -13.63
C ILE A 66 -1.67 -19.04 -15.01
N SER A 67 -2.41 -18.66 -16.05
CA SER A 67 -1.97 -18.65 -17.44
C SER A 67 -1.14 -17.41 -17.77
N VAL A 68 -0.06 -17.22 -17.02
CA VAL A 68 1.02 -16.27 -17.30
C VAL A 68 2.12 -16.95 -18.10
N THR A 69 2.78 -16.19 -18.97
CA THR A 69 3.75 -16.68 -19.96
C THR A 69 5.04 -15.86 -19.95
N GLU A 70 6.07 -16.33 -20.66
CA GLU A 70 7.32 -15.57 -20.82
C GLU A 70 7.12 -14.27 -21.62
N ASP A 71 6.08 -14.19 -22.44
CA ASP A 71 5.76 -12.98 -23.21
C ASP A 71 5.29 -11.83 -22.30
N ASP A 72 4.84 -12.15 -21.08
CA ASP A 72 4.39 -11.18 -20.08
C ASP A 72 5.56 -10.56 -19.28
N VAL A 73 6.80 -11.03 -19.47
CA VAL A 73 7.98 -10.54 -18.72
C VAL A 73 8.19 -9.04 -18.93
N ASP A 74 8.17 -8.58 -20.19
CA ASP A 74 8.40 -7.18 -20.54
C ASP A 74 7.30 -6.27 -20.02
N GLU A 75 6.06 -6.77 -19.97
CA GLU A 75 4.92 -6.08 -19.38
C GLU A 75 5.11 -5.95 -17.87
N ILE A 76 5.34 -7.05 -17.15
CA ILE A 76 5.57 -7.01 -15.69
C ILE A 76 6.77 -6.13 -15.35
N TRP A 77 7.83 -6.16 -16.16
CA TRP A 77 8.99 -5.28 -16.01
C TRP A 77 8.60 -3.80 -16.11
N THR A 78 7.88 -3.42 -17.17
CA THR A 78 7.45 -2.03 -17.40
C THR A 78 6.62 -1.51 -16.22
N ILE A 79 5.80 -2.38 -15.65
CA ILE A 79 5.01 -2.07 -14.46
C ILE A 79 5.91 -1.81 -13.26
N ILE A 80 6.82 -2.72 -12.96
CA ILE A 80 7.76 -2.59 -11.82
C ILE A 80 8.60 -1.31 -11.94
N GLU A 81 9.09 -1.01 -13.15
CA GLU A 81 9.83 0.22 -13.42
C GLU A 81 8.99 1.47 -13.10
N GLN A 82 7.70 1.46 -13.46
CA GLN A 82 6.79 2.57 -13.20
C GLN A 82 6.40 2.73 -11.72
N GLU A 83 6.20 1.61 -11.00
CA GLU A 83 5.70 1.62 -9.62
C GLU A 83 6.79 1.89 -8.58
N SER A 84 7.93 1.21 -8.71
CA SER A 84 9.00 1.24 -7.69
C SER A 84 10.37 1.55 -8.25
N GLY A 85 10.52 1.61 -9.59
CA GLY A 85 11.84 1.67 -10.22
C GLY A 85 12.68 0.40 -9.98
N GLY A 86 12.03 -0.71 -9.58
CA GLY A 86 12.70 -1.95 -9.21
C GLY A 86 13.11 -2.07 -7.74
N ASP A 87 12.60 -1.19 -6.86
CA ASP A 87 12.86 -1.23 -5.42
C ASP A 87 11.80 -2.06 -4.67
N PRO A 88 12.12 -3.28 -4.18
CA PRO A 88 11.19 -4.10 -3.42
C PRO A 88 10.96 -3.60 -1.99
N HIS A 89 11.66 -2.55 -1.53
CA HIS A 89 11.42 -1.91 -0.24
C HIS A 89 10.68 -0.58 -0.35
N ALA A 90 10.22 -0.21 -1.56
CA ALA A 90 9.47 1.02 -1.79
C ALA A 90 8.19 1.07 -0.92
N ILE A 91 7.90 2.25 -0.36
CA ILE A 91 6.64 2.54 0.34
C ILE A 91 6.09 3.87 -0.16
N ASN A 92 4.79 3.91 -0.43
CA ASN A 92 4.07 5.15 -0.70
C ASN A 92 3.25 5.58 0.53
N ASP A 93 3.68 6.66 1.19
CA ASP A 93 3.05 7.21 2.40
C ASP A 93 2.16 8.45 2.17
N TRP A 94 1.95 8.86 0.91
CA TRP A 94 1.27 10.13 0.59
C TRP A 94 -0.09 9.96 -0.10
N ASP A 95 -0.45 8.74 -0.51
CA ASP A 95 -1.72 8.45 -1.18
C ASP A 95 -2.90 8.24 -0.20
N SER A 96 -4.09 8.00 -0.77
CA SER A 96 -5.29 7.74 0.03
C SER A 96 -5.25 6.43 0.82
N ASN A 97 -4.44 5.46 0.40
CA ASN A 97 -4.28 4.19 1.08
C ASN A 97 -3.38 4.34 2.31
N ALA A 98 -2.30 5.12 2.18
CA ALA A 98 -1.47 5.55 3.30
C ALA A 98 -2.30 6.32 4.35
N ALA A 99 -3.15 7.25 3.90
CA ALA A 99 -4.08 7.96 4.79
C ALA A 99 -5.08 7.03 5.50
N ARG A 100 -5.33 5.83 4.95
CA ARG A 100 -6.18 4.78 5.53
C ARG A 100 -5.40 3.74 6.34
N GLY A 101 -4.09 3.90 6.50
CA GLY A 101 -3.24 3.01 7.28
C GLY A 101 -2.83 1.71 6.57
N THR A 102 -2.93 1.68 5.24
CA THR A 102 -2.51 0.54 4.40
C THR A 102 -1.71 1.07 3.21
N PRO A 103 -0.53 1.68 3.45
CA PRO A 103 0.28 2.22 2.36
C PRO A 103 0.67 1.13 1.37
N SER A 104 0.91 1.56 0.14
CA SER A 104 1.32 0.71 -0.98
C SER A 104 2.80 0.37 -0.85
N LYS A 105 3.17 -0.90 -1.04
CA LYS A 105 4.49 -1.44 -0.67
C LYS A 105 5.10 -2.39 -1.68
N GLY A 106 6.42 -2.37 -1.70
CA GLY A 106 7.24 -3.32 -2.42
C GLY A 106 7.23 -3.12 -3.94
N LEU A 107 7.70 -4.15 -4.63
CA LEU A 107 8.17 -4.07 -6.02
C LEU A 107 7.09 -3.60 -7.01
N MET A 108 5.85 -4.02 -6.80
CA MET A 108 4.68 -3.66 -7.60
C MET A 108 3.67 -2.80 -6.79
N GLN A 109 4.13 -2.17 -5.69
CA GLN A 109 3.34 -1.26 -4.85
C GLN A 109 1.99 -1.85 -4.40
N CYS A 110 2.00 -3.03 -3.79
CA CYS A 110 0.78 -3.67 -3.28
C CYS A 110 0.38 -3.20 -1.88
N ILE A 111 -0.93 -3.08 -1.63
CA ILE A 111 -1.47 -2.82 -0.27
C ILE A 111 -1.71 -4.12 0.51
N ASP A 112 -1.62 -4.02 1.84
CA ASP A 112 -1.82 -5.14 2.76
C ASP A 112 -3.12 -5.95 2.51
N PRO A 113 -4.32 -5.34 2.37
CA PRO A 113 -5.55 -6.10 2.13
C PRO A 113 -5.49 -6.99 0.89
N THR A 114 -4.91 -6.46 -0.20
CA THR A 114 -4.80 -7.19 -1.47
C THR A 114 -3.77 -8.30 -1.35
N PHE A 115 -2.61 -8.02 -0.77
CA PHE A 115 -1.58 -9.04 -0.54
C PHE A 115 -2.12 -10.24 0.25
N GLN A 116 -2.87 -10.00 1.33
CA GLN A 116 -3.42 -11.09 2.14
C GLN A 116 -4.45 -11.96 1.41
N VAL A 117 -5.20 -11.41 0.46
CA VAL A 117 -6.19 -12.16 -0.33
C VAL A 117 -5.52 -12.95 -1.46
N TYR A 118 -4.51 -12.37 -2.12
CA TYR A 118 -3.96 -12.89 -3.37
C TYR A 118 -2.58 -13.53 -3.23
N LYS A 119 -1.96 -13.54 -2.05
CA LYS A 119 -0.74 -14.32 -1.81
C LYS A 119 -0.96 -15.83 -1.93
N LEU A 120 0.09 -16.55 -2.33
CA LEU A 120 0.11 -18.01 -2.29
C LEU A 120 0.55 -18.51 -0.91
N ALA A 121 0.20 -19.74 -0.56
CA ALA A 121 0.66 -20.33 0.69
C ALA A 121 2.20 -20.47 0.66
N GLY A 122 2.88 -19.99 1.70
CA GLY A 122 4.35 -19.94 1.77
C GLY A 122 4.97 -18.69 1.13
N HIS A 123 4.14 -17.78 0.60
CA HIS A 123 4.53 -16.47 0.08
C HIS A 123 3.94 -15.38 0.99
N ASP A 124 4.54 -15.18 2.14
CA ASP A 124 3.97 -14.41 3.26
C ASP A 124 4.64 -13.05 3.49
N ASP A 125 5.59 -12.65 2.65
CA ASP A 125 6.34 -11.39 2.79
C ASP A 125 6.01 -10.40 1.66
N ILE A 126 5.37 -9.28 1.98
CA ILE A 126 5.01 -8.25 0.99
C ILE A 126 6.25 -7.55 0.40
N TYR A 127 7.39 -7.60 1.09
CA TYR A 127 8.65 -7.00 0.66
C TYR A 127 9.55 -8.02 -0.06
N ASP A 128 9.19 -9.31 -0.05
CA ASP A 128 9.82 -10.28 -0.95
C ASP A 128 9.37 -9.98 -2.40
N PRO A 129 10.32 -9.77 -3.33
CA PRO A 129 9.99 -9.36 -4.70
C PRO A 129 9.14 -10.41 -5.45
N VAL A 130 9.34 -11.70 -5.19
CA VAL A 130 8.61 -12.79 -5.85
C VAL A 130 7.19 -12.87 -5.29
N ASP A 131 7.05 -12.80 -3.96
CA ASP A 131 5.75 -12.82 -3.28
C ASP A 131 4.87 -11.63 -3.71
N ASN A 132 5.46 -10.44 -3.79
CA ASN A 132 4.78 -9.21 -4.21
C ASN A 132 4.26 -9.35 -5.65
N ILE A 133 5.09 -9.84 -6.59
CA ILE A 133 4.67 -10.10 -7.97
C ILE A 133 3.54 -11.14 -8.01
N ILE A 134 3.67 -12.25 -7.26
CA ILE A 134 2.65 -13.30 -7.23
C ILE A 134 1.28 -12.73 -6.82
N ALA A 135 1.24 -11.95 -5.74
CA ALA A 135 -0.01 -11.38 -5.24
C ALA A 135 -0.62 -10.39 -6.26
N CYS A 136 0.17 -9.46 -6.80
CA CYS A 136 -0.30 -8.49 -7.78
C CYS A 136 -0.83 -9.15 -9.05
N VAL A 137 -0.12 -10.13 -9.59
CA VAL A 137 -0.53 -10.82 -10.81
C VAL A 137 -1.81 -11.64 -10.58
N ARG A 138 -1.94 -12.31 -9.44
CA ARG A 138 -3.17 -13.03 -9.10
C ARG A 138 -4.36 -12.09 -8.95
N TYR A 139 -4.18 -10.93 -8.34
CA TYR A 139 -5.20 -9.88 -8.34
C TYR A 139 -5.59 -9.48 -9.77
N THR A 140 -4.59 -9.21 -10.63
CA THR A 140 -4.84 -8.77 -12.02
C THR A 140 -5.66 -9.80 -12.79
N PHE A 141 -5.32 -11.08 -12.65
CA PHE A 141 -6.03 -12.17 -13.32
C PHE A 141 -7.46 -12.34 -12.80
N ASP A 142 -7.66 -12.28 -11.48
CA ASP A 142 -9.00 -12.37 -10.88
C ASP A 142 -9.89 -11.19 -11.29
N ARG A 143 -9.31 -9.98 -11.33
CA ARG A 143 -10.06 -8.74 -11.55
C ARG A 143 -10.32 -8.42 -13.03
N TYR A 144 -9.40 -8.79 -13.91
CA TYR A 144 -9.39 -8.39 -15.32
C TYR A 144 -9.32 -9.56 -16.32
N GLY A 145 -9.17 -10.80 -15.84
CA GLY A 145 -9.08 -11.98 -16.72
C GLY A 145 -7.71 -12.16 -17.39
N GLY A 146 -6.70 -11.41 -16.94
CA GLY A 146 -5.34 -11.41 -17.47
C GLY A 146 -4.87 -10.02 -17.86
N PHE A 147 -3.65 -9.94 -18.36
CA PHE A 147 -3.03 -8.68 -18.79
C PHE A 147 -3.73 -8.04 -20.00
N GLU A 148 -4.21 -8.84 -20.97
CA GLU A 148 -4.96 -8.33 -22.14
C GLU A 148 -6.32 -7.72 -21.80
N GLY A 149 -6.95 -8.17 -20.70
CA GLY A 149 -8.21 -7.61 -20.20
C GLY A 149 -8.02 -6.32 -19.41
N HIS A 150 -6.78 -5.94 -19.14
CA HIS A 150 -6.40 -4.68 -18.51
C HIS A 150 -6.53 -3.53 -19.53
N PRO A 151 -7.03 -2.33 -19.16
CA PRO A 151 -7.16 -1.19 -20.06
C PRO A 151 -5.79 -0.66 -20.55
N GLY A 152 -5.20 -1.34 -21.52
CA GLY A 152 -4.03 -0.94 -22.29
C GLY A 152 -2.77 -0.73 -21.46
N LEU A 153 -1.68 -1.34 -21.90
CA LEU A 153 -0.29 -1.15 -21.45
C LEU A 153 0.28 0.27 -21.63
N ARG A 154 -0.58 1.29 -21.64
CA ARG A 154 -0.22 2.71 -21.71
C ARG A 154 -0.87 3.58 -20.63
N SER A 155 -1.66 3.02 -19.71
CA SER A 155 -2.29 3.86 -18.67
C SER A 155 -2.34 3.25 -17.27
N THR A 156 -1.83 2.04 -17.05
CA THR A 156 -2.03 1.33 -15.79
C THR A 156 -0.93 0.28 -15.56
N ALA A 157 0.28 0.71 -15.22
CA ALA A 157 1.04 -0.11 -14.29
C ALA A 157 0.15 -0.34 -13.07
N VAL A 158 -0.02 -1.60 -12.65
CA VAL A 158 -0.77 -2.13 -11.49
C VAL A 158 -1.45 -1.13 -10.53
N ASP A 159 -2.34 -0.30 -11.07
CA ASP A 159 -3.50 0.28 -10.38
C ASP A 159 -4.33 -0.85 -9.71
N ALA A 160 -4.06 -2.08 -10.18
CA ALA A 160 -4.49 -3.36 -9.72
C ALA A 160 -4.22 -3.63 -8.22
N CYS A 161 -2.99 -3.53 -7.68
CA CYS A 161 -2.77 -3.92 -6.28
C CYS A 161 -3.05 -2.80 -5.26
N LEU A 162 -3.68 -1.70 -5.69
CA LEU A 162 -3.93 -0.48 -4.91
C LEU A 162 -5.38 -0.30 -4.44
N ARG A 163 -6.32 -1.17 -4.84
CA ARG A 163 -7.77 -0.97 -4.64
C ARG A 163 -8.39 -1.83 -3.55
#